data_AF-R1B4W2-F1
#
_entry.id   AF-R1B4W2-F1
#
_cell.length_a   1.000
_cell.length_b   1.000
_cell.length_c   1.000
_cell.angle_alpha   90.00
_cell.angle_beta   90.00
_cell.angle_gamma   90.00
#
_symmetry.space_group_name_H-M   'P 1'
#
loop_
_entity.id
_entity.type
_entity.pdbx_description
1 polymer ?
#
loop_
_entity_poly.entity_id
_entity_poly.type
_entity_poly.pdbx_seq_one_letter_code
_entity_poly.pdbx_strand_id
1 'polypeptide(L)' 'MLRSRAPLLPSLLRSRRASSTSSAAAARLIGLEERHGAHNYAPLPVVLERGQGVHVWDVDGTRYLDFLSAYSA' A
#
# COMPACT_ATOMS: atom_id res chain seq x y z
N MET A 1 -50.47 3.76 0.47
CA MET A 1 -49.39 4.78 0.50
C MET A 1 -48.10 4.09 0.97
N LEU A 2 -47.43 3.32 0.10
CA LEU A 2 -46.20 2.59 0.46
C LEU A 2 -44.98 3.45 0.06
N ARG A 3 -44.29 4.02 1.04
CA ARG A 3 -42.98 4.66 0.80
C ARG A 3 -41.92 3.57 0.69
N SER A 4 -41.56 3.25 -0.55
CA SER A 4 -40.41 2.42 -0.91
C SER A 4 -39.14 3.02 -0.27
N ARG A 5 -38.50 2.28 0.62
CA ARG A 5 -37.15 2.58 1.12
C ARG A 5 -36.15 2.12 0.07
N ALA A 6 -35.57 3.07 -0.66
CA ALA A 6 -34.45 2.80 -1.55
C ALA A 6 -33.27 2.22 -0.74
N PRO A 7 -32.60 1.15 -1.21
CA PRO A 7 -31.42 0.64 -0.54
C PRO A 7 -30.27 1.66 -0.68
N LEU A 8 -29.60 1.94 0.43
CA LEU A 8 -28.38 2.72 0.46
C LEU A 8 -27.33 1.99 -0.39
N LEU A 9 -27.00 2.54 -1.55
CA LEU A 9 -25.93 2.02 -2.40
C LEU A 9 -24.63 1.98 -1.57
N PRO A 10 -23.82 0.90 -1.67
CA PRO A 10 -22.51 0.86 -1.04
C PRO A 10 -21.71 2.05 -1.57
N SER A 11 -21.28 2.94 -0.67
CA SER A 11 -20.38 4.05 -0.97
C SER A 11 -19.23 3.50 -1.81
N LEU A 12 -19.18 3.94 -3.07
CA LEU A 12 -18.21 3.59 -4.10
C LEU A 12 -16.88 3.17 -3.49
N LEU A 13 -16.65 1.86 -3.39
CA LEU A 13 -15.33 1.32 -3.10
C LEU A 13 -14.50 1.65 -4.33
N ARG A 14 -13.94 2.86 -4.35
CA ARG A 14 -13.07 3.34 -5.41
C ARG A 14 -11.87 2.41 -5.38
N SER A 15 -11.90 1.38 -6.21
CA SER A 15 -10.75 0.54 -6.51
C SER A 15 -9.68 1.49 -7.02
N ARG A 16 -8.82 1.96 -6.11
CA ARG A 16 -7.64 2.72 -6.46
C ARG A 16 -6.77 1.74 -7.23
N ARG A 17 -6.74 1.92 -8.55
CA ARG A 17 -5.80 1.23 -9.44
C ARG A 17 -4.41 1.38 -8.82
N ALA A 18 -3.74 0.26 -8.54
CA ALA A 18 -2.36 0.30 -8.06
C ALA A 18 -1.54 1.12 -9.06
N SER A 19 -1.07 2.29 -8.64
CA SER A 19 -0.21 3.14 -9.46
C SER A 19 1.16 2.50 -9.53
N SER A 20 1.69 2.29 -10.73
CA SER A 20 3.02 1.75 -10.98
C SER A 20 4.16 2.74 -10.65
N THR A 21 3.82 3.94 -10.17
CA THR A 21 4.77 5.00 -9.82
C THR A 21 4.78 5.17 -8.30
N SER A 22 5.97 5.21 -7.70
CA SER A 22 6.13 5.47 -6.26
C SER A 22 5.56 6.86 -5.92
N SER A 23 4.82 6.96 -4.81
CA SER A 23 4.33 8.25 -4.33
C SER A 23 5.46 9.20 -3.93
N ALA A 24 5.13 10.48 -3.76
CA ALA A 24 6.09 11.47 -3.25
C ALA A 24 6.59 11.12 -1.83
N ALA A 25 5.74 10.52 -0.99
CA ALA A 25 6.12 10.05 0.34
C ALA A 25 7.13 8.90 0.25
N ALA A 26 6.84 7.88 -0.57
CA ALA A 26 7.75 6.77 -0.83
C ALA A 26 9.08 7.25 -1.43
N ALA A 27 9.04 8.11 -2.45
CA ALA A 27 10.24 8.65 -3.10
C ALA A 27 11.15 9.42 -2.13
N ARG A 28 10.56 10.18 -1.18
CA ARG A 28 11.34 10.87 -0.14
C ARG A 28 12.06 9.90 0.77
N LEU A 29 11.40 8.81 1.19
CA LEU A 29 11.96 7.81 2.09
C LEU A 29 13.05 6.98 1.39
N ILE A 30 12.79 6.54 0.16
CA ILE A 30 13.79 5.89 -0.70
C ILE A 30 15.01 6.81 -0.89
N GLY A 31 14.80 8.10 -1.12
CA GLY A 31 15.90 9.07 -1.23
C GLY A 31 16.66 9.32 0.07
N LEU A 32 16.11 9.00 1.25
CA LEU A 32 16.87 9.02 2.51
C LEU A 32 17.73 7.76 2.63
N GLU A 33 17.19 6.59 2.30
CA GLU A 33 17.94 5.34 2.27
C GLU A 33 19.08 5.40 1.24
N GLU A 34 18.83 5.92 0.04
CA GLU A 34 19.84 6.08 -1.01
C GLU A 34 21.04 6.93 -0.56
N ARG A 35 20.79 7.97 0.26
CA ARG A 35 21.83 8.90 0.73
C ARG A 35 22.60 8.40 1.94
N HIS A 36 22.00 7.54 2.76
CA HIS A 36 22.52 7.24 4.09
C HIS A 36 22.72 5.73 4.35
N GLY A 37 22.12 4.87 3.54
CA GLY A 37 22.22 3.41 3.60
C GLY A 37 23.31 2.85 2.68
N ALA A 38 23.76 1.63 2.98
CA ALA A 38 24.65 0.90 2.09
C ALA A 38 23.89 0.35 0.87
N HIS A 39 24.53 0.36 -0.30
CA HIS A 39 23.90 -0.05 -1.57
C HIS A 39 24.08 -1.55 -1.86
N ASN A 40 23.60 -2.41 -0.96
CA ASN A 40 23.72 -3.87 -1.06
C ASN A 40 22.40 -4.59 -1.41
N TYR A 41 21.29 -3.85 -1.55
CA TYR A 41 19.99 -4.38 -1.96
C TYR A 41 19.43 -3.62 -3.16
N ALA A 42 18.58 -4.29 -3.94
CA ALA A 42 17.80 -3.70 -5.02
C ALA A 42 16.29 -3.93 -4.75
N PRO A 43 15.69 -3.21 -3.78
CA PRO A 43 14.32 -3.43 -3.37
C PRO A 43 13.30 -3.00 -4.43
N LEU A 44 12.09 -3.56 -4.36
CA LEU A 44 10.95 -3.02 -5.10
C LEU A 44 10.68 -1.58 -4.65
N PRO A 45 10.20 -0.68 -5.53
CA PRO A 45 9.98 0.72 -5.22
C PRO A 45 8.68 0.94 -4.41
N VAL A 46 8.59 0.30 -3.24
CA VAL A 46 7.48 0.35 -2.29
C VAL A 46 8.04 0.53 -0.89
N VAL A 47 7.38 1.37 -0.08
CA VAL A 47 7.75 1.59 1.33
C VAL A 47 6.58 1.16 2.19
N LEU A 48 6.77 0.05 2.93
CA LEU A 48 5.76 -0.52 3.82
C LEU A 48 5.86 0.09 5.21
N GLU A 49 4.73 0.43 5.84
CA GLU A 49 4.68 1.02 7.20
C GLU A 49 3.90 0.19 8.22
N ARG A 50 3.08 -0.76 7.78
CA ARG A 50 2.27 -1.61 8.67
C ARG A 50 2.12 -3.02 8.09
N GLY A 51 2.12 -4.03 8.95
CA GLY A 51 1.78 -5.41 8.63
C GLY A 51 0.77 -6.01 9.63
N GLN A 52 -0.13 -6.86 9.16
CA GLN A 52 -1.10 -7.60 9.97
C GLN A 52 -1.59 -8.87 9.25
N GLY A 53 -1.29 -10.04 9.81
CA GLY A 53 -1.57 -11.32 9.17
C GLY A 53 -0.89 -11.38 7.79
N VAL A 54 -1.65 -11.77 6.76
CA VAL A 54 -1.16 -11.86 5.38
C VAL A 54 -1.12 -10.51 4.64
N HIS A 55 -1.39 -9.40 5.32
CA HIS A 55 -1.50 -8.08 4.69
C HIS A 55 -0.41 -7.12 5.15
N VAL A 56 0.02 -6.27 4.21
CA VAL A 56 0.89 -5.11 4.46
C VAL A 56 0.31 -3.85 3.85
N TRP A 57 0.67 -2.68 4.38
CA TRP A 57 0.26 -1.38 3.88
C TRP A 57 1.47 -0.52 3.57
N ASP A 58 1.44 0.16 2.42
CA ASP A 58 2.40 1.22 2.11
C ASP A 58 2.08 2.53 2.85
N VAL A 59 3.00 3.49 2.77
CA VAL A 59 2.88 4.84 3.35
C VAL A 59 1.75 5.70 2.77
N ASP A 60 1.09 5.25 1.69
CA ASP A 60 -0.09 5.89 1.11
C ASP A 60 -1.40 5.19 1.52
N GLY A 61 -1.30 4.15 2.35
CA GLY A 61 -2.42 3.33 2.84
C GLY A 61 -2.90 2.25 1.86
N THR A 62 -2.19 2.00 0.76
CA THR A 62 -2.49 0.90 -0.16
C THR A 62 -2.21 -0.43 0.54
N ARG A 63 -3.18 -1.34 0.51
CA ARG A 63 -3.08 -2.68 1.12
C ARG A 63 -2.66 -3.72 0.09
N TYR A 64 -1.70 -4.56 0.44
CA TYR A 64 -1.18 -5.66 -0.37
C TYR A 64 -1.32 -6.99 0.36
N LEU A 65 -1.30 -8.09 -0.39
CA LEU A 65 -1.05 -9.42 0.15
C LEU A 65 0.47 -9.66 0.16
N ASP A 66 1.01 -10.13 1.28
CA ASP A 66 2.42 -10.51 1.39
C ASP A 66 2.61 -11.96 0.91
N PHE A 67 3.35 -12.11 -0.18
CA PHE A 67 3.72 -13.40 -0.78
C PHE A 67 5.20 -13.74 -0.60
N LEU A 68 5.97 -12.85 0.03
CA LEU A 68 7.38 -13.08 0.35
C LEU A 68 7.54 -13.54 1.80
N SER A 69 6.69 -13.04 2.71
CA SER A 69 6.72 -13.33 4.15
C SER A 69 8.11 -13.12 4.76
N ALA A 70 8.81 -12.06 4.34
CA ALA A 70 10.19 -11.75 4.73
C ALA A 70 11.15 -12.96 4.67
N TYR A 71 11.05 -13.79 3.63
CA TYR A 71 11.82 -15.05 3.49
C TYR A 71 11.58 -16.06 4.63
N SER A 72 10.39 -16.07 5.22
CA SER A 72 9.99 -16.93 6.36
C SER A 72 10.73 -16.65 7.68
N ALA A 73 11.21 -15.42 7.88
CA ALA A 73 11.88 -14.98 9.11
C ALA A 73 10.95 -14.93 10.33
#